data_AF-A0A0M9WLM9-F1
#
_entry.id   AF-A0A0M9WLM9-F1
#
_cell.length_a   1.000
_cell.length_b   1.000
_cell.length_c   1.000
_cell.angle_alpha   90.00
_cell.angle_beta   90.00
_cell.angle_gamma   90.00
#
_symmetry.space_group_name_H-M   'P 1'
#
loop_
_entity.id
_entity.type
_entity.pdbx_description
1 polymer ?
#
loop_
_entity_poly.entity_id
_entity_poly.type
_entity_poly.pdbx_seq_one_letter_code
_entity_poly.pdbx_strand_id
1 'polypeptide(L)' 'MKRRYEAGASIRTLAQETGRSYGFVHNVLVESHVALRGRGGPNRRSAARAAT' A
#
# COMPACT_ATOMS: atom_id res chain seq x y z
N MET A 1 -9.89 -2.04 1.03
CA MET A 1 -8.47 -1.62 0.89
C MET A 1 -7.76 -1.38 2.20
N LYS A 2 -8.42 -0.73 3.18
CA LYS A 2 -7.90 -0.49 4.54
C LYS A 2 -7.10 -1.66 5.14
N ARG A 3 -7.70 -2.85 5.29
CA ARG A 3 -7.01 -4.03 5.88
C ARG A 3 -5.69 -4.39 5.21
N ARG A 4 -5.62 -4.34 3.87
CA ARG A 4 -4.38 -4.69 3.13
C ARG A 4 -3.32 -3.61 3.29
N TYR A 5 -3.74 -2.35 3.31
CA TYR A 5 -2.86 -1.22 3.59
C TYR A 5 -2.30 -1.25 5.02
N GLU A 6 -3.15 -1.55 6.01
CA GLU A 6 -2.77 -1.75 7.41
C GLU A 6 -1.82 -2.94 7.59
N ALA A 7 -1.99 -4.00 6.79
CA ALA A 7 -1.07 -5.14 6.72
C ALA A 7 0.29 -4.80 6.06
N GLY A 8 0.50 -3.57 5.58
CA GLY A 8 1.77 -3.10 5.02
C GLY A 8 1.82 -3.02 3.51
N ALA A 9 0.75 -3.36 2.79
CA ALA A 9 0.70 -3.17 1.34
C ALA A 9 0.82 -1.69 0.98
N SER A 10 1.63 -1.37 -0.02
CA SER A 10 1.73 0.00 -0.52
C SER A 10 0.51 0.37 -1.37
N ILE A 11 0.21 1.67 -1.47
CA ILE A 11 -0.87 2.17 -2.36
C ILE A 11 -0.62 1.71 -3.80
N ARG A 12 0.64 1.66 -4.24
CA ARG A 12 1.02 1.20 -5.58
C ARG A 12 0.74 -0.29 -5.78
N THR A 13 1.06 -1.11 -4.79
CA THR A 13 0.77 -2.55 -4.80
C THR A 13 -0.74 -2.79 -4.90
N LEU A 14 -1.52 -2.09 -4.08
CA LEU A 14 -2.98 -2.17 -4.12
C LEU A 14 -3.56 -1.75 -5.47
N ALA A 15 -3.03 -0.67 -6.06
CA ALA A 15 -3.46 -0.20 -7.37
C ALA A 15 -3.19 -1.25 -8.46
N GLN A 16 -2.01 -1.88 -8.45
CA GLN A 16 -1.65 -2.96 -9.39
C GLN A 16 -2.52 -4.21 -9.22
N GLU A 17 -2.65 -4.71 -7.99
CA GLU A 17 -3.45 -5.91 -7.70
C GLU A 17 -4.94 -5.75 -8.03
N THR A 18 -5.45 -4.53 -7.94
CA THR A 18 -6.88 -4.26 -8.11
C THR A 18 -7.22 -3.72 -9.48
N GLY A 19 -6.22 -3.49 -10.33
CA GLY A 19 -6.40 -2.87 -11.65
C GLY A 19 -7.06 -1.49 -11.53
N ARG A 20 -6.67 -0.70 -10.53
CA ARG A 20 -7.19 0.64 -10.28
C ARG A 20 -6.08 1.66 -10.30
N SER A 21 -6.45 2.91 -10.54
CA SER A 21 -5.47 4.00 -10.51
C SER A 21 -4.98 4.26 -9.08
N TYR A 22 -3.77 4.78 -8.95
CA TYR A 22 -3.22 5.22 -7.67
C TYR A 22 -4.16 6.22 -6.97
N GLY A 23 -4.68 7.20 -7.72
CA GLY A 23 -5.61 8.20 -7.20
C GLY A 23 -6.90 7.60 -6.67
N PHE A 24 -7.44 6.57 -7.35
CA PHE A 24 -8.62 5.85 -6.85
C PHE A 24 -8.33 5.17 -5.51
N VAL A 25 -7.23 4.43 -5.40
CA VAL A 25 -6.86 3.76 -4.14
C VAL A 25 -6.57 4.78 -3.04
N HIS A 26 -5.91 5.88 -3.37
CA HIS A 26 -5.66 6.98 -2.43
C HIS A 26 -6.96 7.57 -1.88
N ASN A 27 -7.91 7.91 -2.76
CA ASN A 27 -9.21 8.46 -2.36
C ASN A 27 -9.98 7.49 -1.46
N VAL A 28 -10.02 6.21 -1.83
CA VAL A 28 -10.66 5.17 -1.01
C VAL A 28 -10.03 5.08 0.39
N LEU A 29 -8.71 5.21 0.50
CA LEU A 29 -8.03 5.18 1.82
C LEU A 29 -8.31 6.44 2.65
N VAL A 30 -8.36 7.61 2.01
CA VAL A 30 -8.72 8.89 2.65
C VAL A 30 -10.16 8.86 3.13
N GLU A 31 -11.11 8.44 2.29
CA GLU A 31 -12.52 8.27 2.62
C GLU A 31 -12.72 7.23 3.74
N SER A 32 -11.86 6.21 3.80
CA SER A 32 -11.87 5.22 4.88
C SER A 32 -11.27 5.72 6.20
N HIS A 33 -10.95 7.01 6.31
CA HIS A 33 -10.29 7.65 7.45
C HIS A 33 -9.02 6.92 7.92
N VAL A 34 -8.26 6.37 6.97
CA VAL A 34 -7.00 5.68 7.27
C VAL A 34 -5.88 6.70 7.43
N ALA A 35 -5.07 6.55 8.48
CA ALA A 35 -3.85 7.32 8.63
C ALA A 35 -2.86 6.95 7.51
N LEU A 36 -2.69 7.85 6.54
CA LEU A 36 -1.77 7.63 5.43
C LEU A 36 -0.33 7.65 5.96
N ARG A 37 0.36 6.54 5.76
CA ARG A 37 1.79 6.38 6.00
C ARG A 37 2.54 7.31 5.05
N GLY A 38 3.48 8.07 5.61
CA GLY A 38 4.32 9.00 4.87
C GLY A 38 5.04 8.34 3.69
N ARG A 39 5.40 9.16 2.70
CA ARG A 39 6.09 8.71 1.48
C ARG A 39 7.43 8.06 1.88
N GLY A 40 7.50 6.73 1.78
CA GLY A 40 8.61 5.94 2.32
C GLY A 40 8.28 5.11 3.58
N GLY A 41 6.99 4.83 3.85
CA GLY A 41 6.60 3.93 4.93
C GLY A 41 7.36 2.58 4.91
N PRO A 42 7.65 1.96 6.07
CA PRO A 42 8.62 0.89 6.40
C PRO A 42 8.93 -0.31 5.48
N ASN A 43 8.68 -0.28 4.18
CA ASN A 43 8.93 -1.37 3.23
C ASN A 43 10.42 -1.48 2.84
N ARG A 44 11.35 -1.19 3.77
CA ARG A 44 12.78 -1.54 3.68
C ARG A 44 13.14 -2.83 4.43
N ARG A 45 12.19 -3.74 4.66
CA ARG A 45 12.43 -5.12 5.10
C ARG A 45 11.30 -5.97 4.51
N SER A 46 11.42 -6.53 3.31
CA SER A 46 12.06 -7.81 3.09
C SER A 46 12.23 -8.04 1.58
N ALA A 47 13.25 -7.42 0.98
CA ALA A 47 13.84 -7.91 -0.27
C ALA A 47 15.06 -8.80 0.04
N ALA A 48 15.03 -9.48 1.19
CA ALA A 48 16.09 -10.37 1.66
C ALA A 48 15.49 -11.72 2.05
N ARG A 49 14.82 -12.39 1.09
CA ARG A 49 14.77 -13.86 1.04
C ARG A 49 14.29 -14.35 -0.33
N ALA A 50 15.05 -14.04 -1.37
CA ALA A 50 14.94 -14.69 -2.68
C ALA A 50 16.27 -14.53 -3.44
N ALA A 51 17.38 -14.92 -2.80
CA ALA A 51 18.69 -15.04 -3.43
C ALA A 51 19.56 -16.00 -2.62
N THR A 52 19.29 -17.31 -2.80
CA THR A 52 20.15 -18.50 -2.67
C THR A 52 19.22 -19.70 -2.75
#